data_AF-A0AAW2RLA3-F1
#
_entry.id   AF-A0AAW2RLA3-F1
#
_cell.length_a   1.000
_cell.length_b   1.000
_cell.length_c   1.000
_cell.angle_alpha   90.00
_cell.angle_beta   90.00
_cell.angle_gamma   90.00
#
_symmetry.space_group_name_H-M   'P 1'
#
loop_
_entity.id
_entity.type
_entity.pdbx_description
1 polymer ?
#
loop_
_entity_poly.entity_id
_entity_poly.type
_entity_poly.pdbx_seq_one_letter_code
_entity_poly.pdbx_strand_id
1 'polypeptide(L)' 'MAQLYGMTGGEGPLSYAHNSSYQRAVMDVVKPIIEEEITKKLDITRVSSNGLIDSFWIADFGCSTGLN' A
#
# COMPACT_ATOMS: atom_id res chain seq x y z
N MET A 1 12.89 -21.07 12.79
CA MET A 1 11.66 -20.85 11.99
C MET A 1 10.97 -19.63 12.56
N ALA A 2 10.88 -18.54 11.80
CA ALA A 2 10.10 -17.37 12.23
C ALA A 2 8.61 -17.73 12.15
N GLN A 3 7.85 -17.44 13.21
CA GLN A 3 6.42 -17.70 13.23
C GLN A 3 5.71 -16.60 12.45
N LEU A 4 4.93 -16.98 11.44
CA LEU A 4 4.22 -16.04 10.58
C LEU A 4 2.82 -15.78 11.16
N TYR A 5 2.59 -14.56 11.65
CA TYR A 5 1.28 -14.12 12.14
C TYR A 5 0.65 -13.18 11.12
N GLY A 6 -0.40 -13.66 10.45
CA GLY A 6 -1.24 -12.86 9.55
C GLY A 6 -2.54 -12.43 10.22
N MET A 7 -3.21 -11.43 9.63
CA MET A 7 -4.56 -11.06 10.08
C MET A 7 -5.59 -12.12 9.64
N THR A 8 -6.72 -12.15 10.33
CA THR A 8 -7.84 -13.04 10.01
C THR A 8 -8.35 -12.79 8.60
N GLY A 9 -8.16 -13.74 7.68
CA GLY A 9 -8.64 -13.63 6.30
C GLY A 9 -10.14 -13.90 6.13
N GLY A 10 -10.62 -13.66 4.90
CA GLY A 10 -11.99 -13.91 4.47
C GLY A 10 -12.89 -12.68 4.49
N GLU A 11 -14.19 -12.89 4.24
CA GLU A 11 -15.23 -11.84 4.15
C GLU A 11 -16.31 -12.00 5.23
N GLY A 12 -16.03 -12.79 6.28
CA GLY A 12 -16.97 -13.00 7.39
C GLY A 12 -16.94 -11.84 8.39
N PRO A 13 -17.90 -11.76 9.33
CA PRO A 13 -17.98 -10.67 10.32
C PRO A 13 -16.74 -10.51 11.22
N LEU A 14 -15.93 -11.57 11.35
CA LEU A 14 -14.69 -11.57 12.15
C LEU A 14 -13.43 -11.41 11.28
N SER A 15 -13.58 -11.22 9.98
CA SER A 15 -12.43 -11.02 9.10
C SER A 15 -11.82 -9.65 9.29
N TYR A 16 -10.53 -9.54 8.95
CA TYR A 16 -9.80 -8.29 8.99
C TYR A 16 -10.44 -7.23 8.08
N ALA A 17 -10.90 -7.61 6.88
CA ALA A 17 -11.60 -6.71 5.97
C ALA A 17 -12.79 -5.96 6.61
N HIS A 18 -13.49 -6.59 7.55
CA HIS A 18 -14.61 -5.99 8.30
C HIS A 18 -14.23 -5.37 9.65
N ASN A 19 -13.00 -5.58 10.12
CA ASN A 19 -12.54 -5.14 11.45
C ASN A 19 -11.25 -4.29 11.40
N SER A 20 -10.89 -3.73 10.24
CA SER A 20 -9.68 -2.90 10.02
C SER A 20 -9.96 -1.39 9.96
N SER A 21 -11.05 -0.91 10.57
CA SER A 21 -11.50 0.48 10.46
C SER A 21 -10.45 1.50 10.95
N TYR A 22 -9.69 1.15 11.99
CA TYR A 22 -8.62 2.01 12.49
C TYR A 22 -7.48 2.16 11.48
N GLN A 23 -7.03 1.06 10.87
CA GLN A 23 -5.99 1.08 9.84
C GLN A 23 -6.44 1.84 8.60
N ARG A 24 -7.71 1.69 8.20
CA ARG A 24 -8.33 2.46 7.12
C ARG A 24 -8.30 3.96 7.40
N ALA A 25 -8.70 4.38 8.61
CA ALA A 25 -8.66 5.80 8.99
C ALA A 25 -7.23 6.37 8.97
N VAL A 26 -6.23 5.57 9.35
CA VAL A 26 -4.82 5.96 9.20
C VAL A 26 -4.45 6.13 7.73
N MET A 27 -4.93 5.26 6.83
CA MET A 27 -4.66 5.40 5.40
C MET A 27 -5.23 6.69 4.81
N ASP A 28 -6.41 7.12 5.24
CA ASP A 28 -6.99 8.40 4.80
C ASP A 28 -6.12 9.60 5.19
N VAL A 29 -5.43 9.53 6.34
CA VAL A 29 -4.48 10.57 6.80
C VAL A 29 -3.14 10.48 6.05
N VAL A 30 -2.66 9.28 5.75
CA VAL A 30 -1.36 9.06 5.11
C VAL A 30 -1.40 9.31 3.60
N LYS A 31 -2.55 9.08 2.95
CA LYS A 31 -2.73 9.30 1.51
C LYS A 31 -2.21 10.66 1.01
N PRO A 32 -2.60 11.82 1.58
CA PRO A 32 -2.08 13.11 1.11
C PRO A 32 -0.56 13.26 1.28
N ILE A 33 0.03 12.61 2.30
CA ILE A 33 1.49 12.61 2.51
C ILE A 33 2.18 11.83 1.39
N ILE A 34 1.64 10.66 1.01
CA ILE A 34 2.16 9.88 -0.10
C ILE A 34 2.05 10.66 -1.42
N GLU A 35 0.91 11.30 -1.68
CA GLU A 35 0.69 12.12 -2.88
C GLU A 35 1.68 13.29 -2.96
N GLU A 36 1.91 13.98 -1.83
CA GLU A 36 2.88 15.07 -1.73
C GLU A 36 4.32 14.59 -1.99
N GLU A 37 4.72 13.47 -1.39
CA GLU A 37 6.07 12.92 -1.54
C GLU A 37 6.32 12.39 -2.96
N ILE A 38 5.35 11.71 -3.57
CA ILE A 38 5.41 11.30 -4.98
C ILE A 38 5.60 12.55 -5.86
N THR A 39 4.78 13.58 -5.67
CA THR A 39 4.84 14.80 -6.48
C THR A 39 6.18 15.52 -6.35
N LYS A 40 6.75 15.57 -5.14
CA LYS A 40 8.00 16.29 -4.87
C LYS A 40 9.25 15.51 -5.29
N LYS A 41 9.23 14.19 -5.19
CA LYS A 41 10.46 13.38 -5.25
C LYS A 41 10.52 12.42 -6.43
N LEU A 42 9.38 12.01 -7.00
CA LEU A 42 9.35 11.06 -8.10
C LEU A 42 9.30 11.78 -9.46
N ASP A 43 10.45 11.83 -10.14
CA ASP A 43 10.56 12.37 -11.50
C ASP A 43 10.46 11.25 -12.54
N ILE A 44 9.22 10.95 -12.95
CA ILE A 44 8.94 9.89 -13.93
C ILE A 44 9.49 10.24 -15.32
N THR A 45 9.60 11.54 -15.64
CA THR A 45 10.06 11.97 -16.97
C THR A 45 11.51 11.61 -17.22
N ARG A 46 12.38 11.74 -16.21
CA ARG A 46 13.77 11.28 -16.24
C ARG A 46 13.89 9.76 -16.39
N VAL A 47 12.94 9.03 -15.80
CA VAL A 47 12.92 7.57 -15.82
C VAL A 47 12.52 7.06 -17.22
N SER A 48 11.53 7.69 -17.86
CA SER A 48 11.06 7.32 -19.19
C SER A 48 11.94 7.86 -20.32
N SER A 49 12.52 9.05 -20.19
CA SER A 49 13.34 9.69 -21.24
C SER A 49 14.62 8.95 -21.58
N ASN A 50 15.12 8.14 -20.64
CA ASN A 50 16.38 7.42 -20.80
C ASN A 50 16.20 6.04 -21.46
N GLY A 51 14.96 5.66 -21.81
CA GLY A 51 14.64 4.36 -22.43
C GLY A 51 15.01 3.13 -21.60
N LEU A 52 15.27 3.33 -20.30
CA LEU A 52 15.82 2.31 -19.40
C LEU A 52 14.72 1.56 -18.63
N ILE A 53 13.52 2.12 -18.52
CA ILE A 53 12.44 1.60 -17.67
C ILE A 53 11.10 1.74 -18.40
N ASP A 54 10.54 0.61 -18.85
CA ASP A 54 9.20 0.51 -19.47
C ASP A 54 8.07 0.30 -18.44
N SER A 55 8.41 0.16 -17.15
CA SER A 55 7.44 -0.17 -16.10
C SER A 55 7.85 0.38 -14.74
N PHE A 56 6.89 0.93 -14.00
CA PHE A 56 7.07 1.40 -12.63
C PHE A 56 6.48 0.38 -11.64
N TRP A 57 7.29 -0.12 -10.72
CA TRP A 57 6.91 -1.19 -9.79
C TRP A 57 6.63 -0.63 -8.40
N ILE A 58 5.52 -1.05 -7.80
CA ILE A 58 5.12 -0.68 -6.44
C ILE A 58 4.98 -1.97 -5.64
N ALA A 59 5.43 -1.95 -4.39
CA ALA A 59 5.29 -3.06 -3.45
C ALA A 59 4.68 -2.55 -2.15
N ASP A 60 3.69 -3.29 -1.64
CA ASP A 60 3.09 -3.07 -0.32
C ASP A 60 3.49 -4.22 0.61
N PHE A 61 4.30 -3.91 1.62
CA PHE A 61 4.85 -4.88 2.55
C PHE A 61 3.94 -5.02 3.76
N GLY A 62 3.22 -6.14 3.83
CA GLY A 62 2.24 -6.38 4.90
C GLY A 62 0.81 -6.00 4.53
N CYS A 63 0.44 -6.13 3.26
CA CYS A 63 -0.88 -5.77 2.70
C CYS A 63 -2.09 -6.47 3.34
N SER A 64 -1.87 -7.56 4.08
CA SER A 64 -2.92 -8.31 4.78
C SER A 64 -4.05 -8.77 3.83
N THR A 65 -5.31 -8.73 4.26
CA THR A 65 -6.49 -9.26 3.55
C THR A 65 -7.69 -8.33 3.76
N GLY A 66 -7.83 -7.33 2.89
CA GLY A 66 -8.93 -6.36 2.92
C GLY A 66 -8.64 -5.11 2.09
N LEU A 67 -9.67 -4.30 1.84
CA LEU A 67 -9.59 -3.09 1.00
C LEU A 67 -9.05 -1.88 1.78
N ASN A 68 -7.88 -1.93 2.41
CA ASN A 68 -7.36 -0.79 3.18
C ASN A 68 -6.99 0.42 2.31
#